data_AF-A0A3M1E0A8-F1
#
_entry.id   AF-A0A3M1E0A8-F1
#
_cell.length_a   1.000
_cell.length_b   1.000
_cell.length_c   1.000
_cell.angle_alpha   90.00
_cell.angle_beta   90.00
_cell.angle_gamma   90.00
#
_symmetry.space_group_name_H-M   'P 1'
#
loop_
_entity.id
_entity.type
_entity.pdbx_description
1 polymer ?
#
loop_
_entity_poly.entity_id
_entity_poly.type
_entity_poly.pdbx_seq_one_letter_code
_entity_poly.pdbx_strand_id
1 'polypeptide(L)' 'ARRRWLERRARGEDVSYEEVLAMMLRRDEIDSHRAVSPLRVPDGAVVIDTTGLSVEEVLAKVLSLVEEMDP' A
#
# COMPACT_ATOMS: atom_id res chain seq x y z
N ALA A 1 -6.12 6.71 -0.46
CA ALA A 1 -7.57 6.85 -0.77
C ALA A 1 -7.87 7.12 -2.24
N ARG A 2 -7.36 8.20 -2.86
CA ARG A 2 -7.77 8.66 -4.21
C ARG A 2 -7.73 7.59 -5.30
N ARG A 3 -6.60 6.87 -5.44
CA ARG A 3 -6.44 5.77 -6.40
C ARG A 3 -7.52 4.70 -6.21
N ARG A 4 -7.69 4.22 -4.98
CA ARG A 4 -8.69 3.20 -4.63
C ARG A 4 -10.12 3.65 -4.93
N TRP A 5 -10.44 4.92 -4.68
CA TRP A 5 -11.74 5.49 -5.03
C TRP A 5 -11.99 5.49 -6.54
N LEU A 6 -11.02 5.94 -7.35
CA LEU A 6 -11.11 5.90 -8.81
C LEU A 6 -11.28 4.47 -9.35
N GLU A 7 -10.54 3.51 -8.80
CA GLU A 7 -10.66 2.08 -9.17
C GLU A 7 -12.05 1.49 -8.89
N ARG A 8 -12.71 1.92 -7.81
CA ARG A 8 -14.07 1.46 -7.46
C ARG A 8 -15.12 2.12 -8.36
N ARG A 9 -14.99 3.43 -8.60
CA ARG A 9 -15.84 4.15 -9.57
C ARG A 9 -15.72 3.57 -10.98
N ALA A 10 -14.52 3.23 -11.43
CA ALA A 10 -14.28 2.59 -12.72
C ALA A 10 -14.94 1.20 -12.84
N ARG A 11 -15.17 0.52 -11.71
CA ARG A 11 -15.91 -0.75 -11.63
C ARG A 11 -17.43 -0.57 -11.51
N GLY A 12 -17.93 0.66 -11.56
CA GLY A 12 -19.37 0.98 -11.43
C GLY A 12 -19.87 1.00 -9.99
N GLU A 13 -18.99 0.96 -8.98
CA GLU A 13 -19.38 1.07 -7.58
C GLU A 13 -19.73 2.54 -7.26
N ASP A 14 -20.92 2.78 -6.70
CA ASP A 14 -21.30 4.10 -6.19
C ASP A 14 -20.80 4.27 -4.76
N VAL A 15 -19.59 4.83 -4.64
CA VAL A 15 -18.92 5.08 -3.36
C VAL A 15 -18.26 6.46 -3.37
N SER A 16 -18.43 7.19 -2.28
CA SER A 16 -17.80 8.49 -2.08
C SER A 16 -16.30 8.35 -1.77
N TYR A 17 -15.56 9.44 -1.95
CA TYR A 17 -14.15 9.47 -1.58
C TYR A 17 -13.98 9.33 -0.06
N GLU A 18 -14.87 9.98 0.70
CA GLU A 18 -14.89 10.01 2.16
C GLU A 18 -15.11 8.62 2.74
N GLU A 19 -16.02 7.83 2.16
CA GLU A 19 -16.23 6.43 2.55
C GLU A 19 -14.99 5.59 2.30
N VAL A 20 -14.36 5.73 1.12
CA VAL A 20 -13.12 4.99 0.82
C VAL A 20 -11.98 5.39 1.76
N LEU A 21 -11.85 6.68 2.07
CA LEU A 21 -10.85 7.18 3.01
C LEU A 21 -11.09 6.62 4.42
N ALA A 22 -12.31 6.71 4.92
CA ALA A 22 -12.68 6.19 6.24
C ALA A 22 -12.46 4.68 6.35
N MET A 23 -12.81 3.92 5.29
CA MET A 23 -12.53 2.48 5.23
C MET A 23 -11.04 2.16 5.28
N MET A 24 -10.21 2.91 4.53
CA MET A 24 -8.76 2.71 4.53
C MET A 24 -8.17 3.03 5.91
N LEU A 25 -8.49 4.18 6.50
CA LEU A 25 -8.00 4.58 7.81
C LEU A 25 -8.40 3.58 8.90
N ARG A 26 -9.68 3.14 8.91
CA ARG A 26 -10.13 2.13 9.87
C ARG A 26 -9.35 0.83 9.73
N ARG A 27 -9.08 0.38 8.50
CA ARG A 27 -8.32 -0.85 8.27
C ARG A 27 -6.88 -0.69 8.76
N ASP A 28 -6.23 0.41 8.41
CA ASP A 28 -4.83 0.65 8.80
C ASP A 28 -4.69 0.76 10.32
N GLU A 29 -5.67 1.34 11.02
CA GLU A 29 -5.76 1.36 12.49
C GLU A 29 -5.88 -0.06 13.08
N ILE A 30 -6.82 -0.86 12.57
CA ILE A 30 -7.03 -2.24 13.05
C ILE A 30 -5.78 -3.08 12.80
N ASP A 31 -5.19 -2.99 11.62
CA ASP A 31 -4.04 -3.78 11.23
C ASP A 31 -2.79 -3.42 12.05
N SER A 32 -2.59 -2.15 12.38
CA SER A 32 -1.45 -1.70 13.20
C SER A 32 -1.59 -2.02 14.69
N HIS A 33 -2.82 -2.12 15.23
CA HIS A 33 -3.08 -2.34 16.66
C HIS A 33 -3.51 -3.75 17.03
N ARG A 34 -3.68 -4.68 16.08
CA ARG A 34 -4.10 -6.05 16.40
C ARG A 34 -3.09 -6.76 17.31
N ALA A 35 -3.61 -7.49 18.31
CA ALA A 35 -2.78 -8.17 19.31
C ALA A 35 -1.86 -9.26 18.72
N VAL A 36 -2.26 -9.86 17.59
CA VAL A 36 -1.52 -10.94 16.93
C VAL A 36 -1.05 -10.47 15.56
N SER A 37 0.26 -10.55 15.31
CA SER A 37 0.92 -10.19 14.06
C SER A 37 0.62 -8.75 13.57
N PRO A 38 0.74 -7.70 14.37
CA PRO A 38 0.42 -6.32 13.95
C PRO A 38 1.19 -5.90 12.69
N LEU A 39 0.57 -5.05 11.87
CA LEU A 39 1.22 -4.40 10.74
C LEU A 39 2.30 -3.45 11.27
N ARG A 40 3.55 -3.86 11.09
CA ARG A 40 4.74 -3.09 11.44
C ARG A 40 5.84 -3.38 10.45
N VAL A 41 6.73 -2.41 10.25
CA VAL A 41 7.95 -2.63 9.46
C VAL A 41 8.89 -3.53 10.27
N PRO A 42 9.30 -4.70 9.76
CA PRO A 42 10.27 -5.56 10.45
C PRO A 42 11.67 -4.94 10.50
N ASP A 43 12.49 -5.37 11.45
CA ASP A 43 13.90 -5.00 11.50
C ASP A 43 14.62 -5.48 10.22
N GLY A 44 15.43 -4.59 9.63
CA GLY A 44 16.15 -4.86 8.38
C GLY A 44 15.30 -4.78 7.11
N ALA A 45 14.00 -4.45 7.21
CA ALA A 45 13.18 -4.25 6.02
C ALA A 45 13.50 -2.93 5.31
N VAL A 46 13.52 -2.97 3.97
CA VAL A 46 13.60 -1.77 3.13
C VAL A 46 12.19 -1.27 2.85
N VAL A 47 11.92 0.00 3.18
CA VAL A 47 10.63 0.64 2.90
C VAL A 47 10.66 1.28 1.51
N ILE A 48 9.73 0.86 0.65
CA ILE A 48 9.56 1.42 -0.69
C ILE A 48 8.25 2.21 -0.71
N ASP A 49 8.34 3.53 -0.75
CA ASP A 49 7.18 4.38 -1.03
C ASP A 49 6.87 4.35 -2.53
N THR A 50 5.69 3.84 -2.87
CA THR A 50 5.22 3.71 -4.25
C THR A 50 4.32 4.88 -4.69
N THR A 51 4.21 5.94 -3.88
CA THR A 51 3.36 7.09 -4.18
C THR A 51 3.80 7.76 -5.48
N GLY A 52 2.91 7.78 -6.47
CA GLY A 52 3.17 8.41 -7.76
C GLY A 52 4.00 7.58 -8.74
N LEU A 53 4.41 6.36 -8.35
CA LEU A 53 5.15 5.46 -9.22
C LEU A 53 4.22 4.59 -10.07
N SER A 54 4.66 4.30 -11.29
CA SER A 54 4.06 3.26 -12.14
C SER A 54 4.40 1.86 -11.61
N VAL A 55 3.67 0.85 -12.07
CA VAL A 55 3.94 -0.55 -11.68
C VAL A 55 5.35 -0.98 -12.13
N GLU A 56 5.77 -0.53 -13.32
CA GLU A 56 7.08 -0.81 -13.90
C GLU A 56 8.21 -0.14 -13.09
N GLU A 57 8.00 1.09 -12.62
CA GLU A 57 8.97 1.80 -11.77
C GLU A 57 9.12 1.13 -10.40
N VAL A 58 8.02 0.67 -9.81
CA VAL A 58 8.05 -0.09 -8.55
C VAL A 58 8.79 -1.41 -8.77
N LEU A 59 8.50 -2.13 -9.86
CA LEU A 59 9.16 -3.40 -10.18
C LEU A 59 10.67 -3.22 -10.36
N ALA A 60 11.09 -2.22 -11.12
CA ALA A 60 12.50 -1.92 -11.33
C ALA A 60 13.23 -1.62 -10.00
N LYS A 61 12.60 -0.85 -9.10
CA LYS A 61 13.15 -0.58 -7.76
C LYS A 61 13.32 -1.86 -6.94
N VAL A 62 12.31 -2.73 -6.95
CA VAL A 62 12.37 -4.00 -6.21
C VAL A 62 13.48 -4.90 -6.76
N LEU A 63 13.62 -5.01 -8.09
CA LEU A 63 14.65 -5.84 -8.72
C LEU A 63 16.07 -5.35 -8.39
N SER A 64 16.31 -4.03 -8.46
CA SER A 64 17.61 -3.43 -8.08
C SER A 64 17.99 -3.79 -6.64
N LEU A 65 17.05 -3.70 -5.71
CA LEU A 65 17.31 -4.03 -4.31
C LEU A 65 17.63 -5.52 -4.11
N VAL A 66 16.99 -6.41 -4.88
CA VAL A 66 17.29 -7.85 -4.81
C VAL A 66 18.70 -8.13 -5.35
N GLU A 67 19.08 -7.53 -6.47
CA GLU A 67 20.43 -7.67 -7.05
C GLU A 67 21.53 -7.13 -6.11
N GLU A 68 21.27 -6.03 -5.40
CA GLU A 68 22.20 -5.47 -4.41
C GLU A 68 22.36 -6.35 -3.16
N MET A 69 21.35 -7.16 -2.83
CA MET A 69 21.32 -7.99 -1.62
C MET A 69 21.84 -9.42 -1.85
N ASP A 70 21.90 -9.89 -3.09
CA ASP A 70 22.41 -11.22 -3.48
C ASP A 70 23.60 -11.08 -4.46
N PRO A 71 24.81 -10.75 -3.95
CA PRO A 71 26.00 -10.49 -4.77
C PRO A 71 26.64 -11.73 -5.41
#